data_AF-A0A6P4EGE3-F1
#
_entry.id   AF-A0A6P4EGE3-F1
#
_cell.length_a   1.000
_cell.length_b   1.000
_cell.length_c   1.000
_cell.angle_alpha   90.00
_cell.angle_beta   90.00
_cell.angle_gamma   90.00
#
_symmetry.space_group_name_H-M   'P 1'
#
loop_
_entity.id
_entity.type
_entity.pdbx_description
1 polymer ?
#
loop_
_entity_poly.entity_id
_entity_poly.type
_entity_poly.pdbx_seq_one_letter_code
_entity_poly.pdbx_strand_id
1 'polypeptide(L)'
;MRYMLYPYSPETPVHFGFKFKPFVKQGYMSGGAGYVLSREALRRFVVEGIPNPKMCLPGTVVNEDIEIGRCMEHLNVTAGDSRDEIGRGRMFPFVPEHHLIPAKWDKNFWYWNYLFYKTDDGLDCCSDLAISFHYVAPNMMYVLDYLIYHLKPYGMMRSLEPLPAKLAVGQLLPAPVERPLGSNEDSADDMDRLFPTTTEKPKEPEEKEVESKEIEREEEKQSNETEAADDSRTTDDDSGHTDGETNKDSKSKETSRRH
;
A
#
# COMPACT_ATOMS: atom_id res chain seq x y z
N MET A 1 -8.40 -2.09 12.33
CA MET A 1 -9.74 -2.30 11.69
C MET A 1 -10.90 -2.38 12.68
N ARG A 2 -10.98 -3.42 13.55
CA ARG A 2 -12.16 -3.69 14.41
C ARG A 2 -12.69 -2.47 15.19
N TYR A 3 -11.79 -1.67 15.77
CA TYR A 3 -12.13 -0.44 16.50
C TYR A 3 -12.90 0.57 15.64
N MET A 4 -12.37 0.93 14.47
CA MET A 4 -12.99 1.87 13.52
C MET A 4 -14.39 1.41 13.06
N LEU A 5 -14.60 0.10 12.89
CA LEU A 5 -15.89 -0.45 12.48
C LEU A 5 -16.88 -0.69 13.63
N TYR A 6 -16.41 -0.74 14.89
CA TYR A 6 -17.23 -1.08 16.06
C TYR A 6 -18.53 -0.26 16.23
N PRO A 7 -18.54 1.08 16.04
CA PRO A 7 -19.76 1.85 16.29
C PRO A 7 -20.82 1.65 15.20
N TYR A 8 -20.47 1.20 14.00
CA TYR A 8 -21.40 1.12 12.88
C TYR A 8 -22.28 -0.13 12.92
N SER A 9 -23.59 0.03 12.68
CA SER A 9 -24.45 -1.11 12.36
C SER A 9 -24.06 -1.70 10.99
N PRO A 10 -23.88 -3.03 10.87
CA PRO A 10 -23.64 -3.68 9.58
C PRO A 10 -24.82 -3.62 8.61
N GLU A 11 -26.01 -3.22 9.08
CA GLU A 11 -27.22 -2.98 8.30
C GLU A 11 -27.27 -1.55 7.73
N THR A 12 -26.41 -0.64 8.17
CA THR A 12 -26.21 0.67 7.52
C THR A 12 -25.56 0.45 6.14
N PRO A 13 -26.11 0.99 5.03
CA PRO A 13 -25.52 0.87 3.70
C PRO A 13 -24.32 1.81 3.56
N VAL A 14 -23.14 1.37 4.00
CA VAL A 14 -21.89 2.16 3.99
C VAL A 14 -20.71 1.31 3.52
N HIS A 15 -19.74 1.94 2.88
CA HIS A 15 -18.42 1.37 2.64
C HIS A 15 -17.29 2.32 3.08
N PHE A 16 -16.15 1.75 3.45
CA PHE A 16 -14.96 2.48 3.92
C PHE A 16 -13.72 2.06 3.15
N GLY A 17 -12.70 2.92 3.11
CA GLY A 17 -11.44 2.69 2.38
C GLY A 17 -10.64 3.98 2.28
N PHE A 18 -9.53 3.98 1.53
CA PHE A 18 -8.87 5.24 1.20
C PHE A 18 -9.63 5.96 0.08
N LYS A 19 -10.27 7.09 0.39
CA LYS A 19 -11.18 7.75 -0.55
C LYS A 19 -10.45 8.65 -1.54
N PHE A 20 -10.57 8.32 -2.83
CA PHE A 20 -10.23 9.17 -3.96
C PHE A 20 -11.46 9.95 -4.46
N LYS A 21 -11.21 11.13 -5.04
CA LYS A 21 -12.18 12.12 -5.50
C LYS A 21 -12.62 12.03 -6.97
N PRO A 22 -11.77 11.73 -7.97
CA PRO A 22 -12.20 11.79 -9.36
C PRO A 22 -13.21 10.69 -9.71
N PHE A 23 -13.87 10.82 -10.86
CA PHE A 23 -14.73 9.81 -11.50
C PHE A 23 -16.07 9.43 -10.82
N VAL A 24 -16.23 9.65 -9.51
CA VAL A 24 -17.46 9.35 -8.73
C VAL A 24 -17.77 10.52 -7.81
N LYS A 25 -19.03 10.97 -7.71
CA LYS A 25 -19.36 12.25 -7.04
C LYS A 25 -19.16 12.17 -5.52
N GLN A 26 -19.49 11.06 -4.87
CA GLN A 26 -19.20 10.80 -3.46
C GLN A 26 -17.76 10.32 -3.19
N GLY A 27 -16.94 10.22 -4.24
CA GLY A 27 -15.65 9.55 -4.25
C GLY A 27 -15.75 8.02 -4.38
N TYR A 28 -14.61 7.38 -4.58
CA TYR A 28 -14.45 5.91 -4.62
C TYR A 28 -13.30 5.49 -3.69
N MET A 29 -13.23 4.21 -3.31
CA MET A 29 -12.16 3.72 -2.43
C MET A 29 -11.06 3.08 -3.26
N SER A 30 -9.79 3.40 -3.00
CA SER A 30 -8.66 2.77 -3.68
C SER A 30 -8.68 1.24 -3.51
N GLY A 31 -8.60 0.50 -4.62
CA GLY A 31 -8.52 -0.96 -4.58
C GLY A 31 -7.28 -1.46 -3.83
N GLY A 32 -6.13 -0.81 -4.06
CA GLY A 32 -4.85 -1.18 -3.43
C GLY A 32 -4.81 -0.99 -1.91
N ALA A 33 -5.38 0.10 -1.40
CA ALA A 33 -5.52 0.33 0.04
C ALA A 33 -6.47 -0.69 0.72
N GLY A 34 -7.26 -1.40 -0.08
CA GLY A 34 -8.40 -2.20 0.34
C GLY A 34 -9.61 -1.34 0.70
N TYR A 35 -10.78 -1.97 0.70
CA TYR A 35 -12.02 -1.36 1.12
C TYR A 35 -12.90 -2.36 1.89
N VAL A 36 -13.83 -1.84 2.69
CA VAL A 36 -14.75 -2.62 3.53
C VAL A 36 -16.17 -2.27 3.14
N LEU A 37 -16.97 -3.28 2.75
CA LEU A 37 -18.41 -3.15 2.56
C LEU A 37 -19.14 -3.56 3.85
N SER A 38 -20.16 -2.81 4.24
CA SER A 38 -21.13 -3.30 5.22
C SER A 38 -21.93 -4.49 4.68
N ARG A 39 -22.66 -5.19 5.55
CA ARG A 39 -23.48 -6.35 5.14
C ARG A 39 -24.57 -5.92 4.15
N GLU A 40 -25.21 -4.78 4.41
CA GLU A 40 -26.22 -4.22 3.53
C GLU A 40 -25.62 -3.70 2.21
N ALA A 41 -24.44 -3.07 2.25
CA ALA A 41 -23.73 -2.65 1.03
C ALA A 41 -23.43 -3.84 0.11
N LEU A 42 -22.87 -4.93 0.68
CA LEU A 42 -22.61 -6.16 -0.05
C LEU A 42 -23.88 -6.82 -0.57
N ARG A 43 -24.97 -6.84 0.22
CA ARG A 43 -26.28 -7.37 -0.21
C ARG A 43 -26.80 -6.62 -1.42
N ARG A 44 -26.82 -5.29 -1.40
CA ARG A 44 -27.23 -4.47 -2.55
C ARG A 44 -26.35 -4.71 -3.76
N PHE A 45 -25.03 -4.71 -3.57
CA PHE A 45 -24.09 -4.94 -4.66
C PHE A 45 -24.35 -6.26 -5.39
N VAL A 46 -24.51 -7.36 -4.66
CA VAL A 46 -24.70 -8.70 -5.25
C VAL A 46 -26.11 -8.91 -5.79
N VAL A 47 -27.16 -8.43 -5.10
CA VAL A 47 -28.57 -8.73 -5.43
C VAL A 47 -29.18 -7.70 -6.39
N GLU A 48 -28.80 -6.42 -6.27
CA GLU A 48 -29.41 -5.29 -7.00
C GLU A 48 -28.45 -4.65 -8.01
N GLY A 49 -27.14 -4.73 -7.74
CA GLY A 49 -26.07 -4.17 -8.57
C GLY A 49 -25.67 -5.07 -9.75
N ILE A 50 -24.94 -6.16 -9.47
CA ILE A 50 -24.38 -7.07 -10.48
C ILE A 50 -25.40 -7.53 -11.53
N PRO A 51 -26.66 -7.89 -11.19
CA PRO A 51 -27.65 -8.33 -12.19
C PRO A 51 -28.21 -7.20 -13.07
N ASN A 52 -27.90 -5.93 -12.77
CA ASN A 52 -28.52 -4.75 -13.38
C ASN A 52 -27.47 -3.85 -14.07
N PRO A 53 -27.33 -3.92 -15.41
CA PRO A 53 -26.38 -3.10 -16.18
C PRO A 53 -26.55 -1.58 -16.07
N LYS A 54 -27.61 -1.09 -15.41
CA LYS A 54 -27.82 0.34 -15.11
C LYS A 54 -27.21 0.77 -13.77
N MET A 55 -26.94 -0.18 -12.87
CA MET A 55 -26.32 0.08 -11.56
C MET A 55 -24.81 -0.14 -11.60
N CYS A 56 -24.39 -1.24 -12.25
CA CYS A 56 -23.01 -1.68 -12.38
C CYS A 56 -22.72 -2.08 -13.82
N LEU A 57 -21.52 -1.78 -14.33
CA LEU A 57 -21.08 -2.30 -15.63
C LEU A 57 -20.99 -3.85 -15.62
N PRO A 58 -21.47 -4.54 -16.67
CA PRO A 58 -21.36 -5.98 -16.78
C PRO A 58 -19.97 -6.43 -17.24
N GLY A 59 -19.49 -7.56 -16.69
CA GLY A 59 -18.23 -8.19 -17.08
C GLY A 59 -17.00 -7.63 -16.35
N THR A 60 -15.81 -7.97 -16.85
CA THR A 60 -14.54 -7.53 -16.25
C THR A 60 -14.23 -6.08 -16.65
N VAL A 61 -13.98 -5.23 -15.67
CA VAL A 61 -13.53 -3.84 -15.85
C VAL A 61 -12.06 -3.68 -15.47
N VAL A 62 -11.36 -2.73 -16.10
CA VAL A 62 -9.93 -2.46 -15.83
C VAL A 62 -9.74 -1.74 -14.49
N ASN A 63 -10.57 -0.72 -14.23
CA ASN A 63 -10.54 0.06 -13.00
C ASN A 63 -11.70 -0.39 -12.10
N GLU A 64 -11.53 -1.55 -11.48
CA GLU A 64 -12.53 -2.17 -10.58
C GLU A 64 -12.94 -1.22 -9.45
N ASP A 65 -12.00 -0.48 -8.88
CA ASP A 65 -12.23 0.37 -7.71
C ASP A 65 -13.11 1.60 -8.02
N ILE A 66 -12.91 2.22 -9.19
CA ILE A 66 -13.79 3.25 -9.74
C ILE A 66 -15.20 2.70 -9.99
N GLU A 67 -15.30 1.50 -10.56
CA GLU A 67 -16.61 0.92 -10.90
C GLU A 67 -17.38 0.47 -9.66
N ILE A 68 -16.71 -0.12 -8.67
CA ILE A 68 -17.27 -0.34 -7.33
C ILE A 68 -17.77 0.97 -6.73
N GLY A 69 -17.00 2.07 -6.83
CA GLY A 69 -17.44 3.39 -6.40
C GLY A 69 -18.75 3.85 -7.05
N ARG A 70 -18.89 3.66 -8.37
CA ARG A 70 -20.13 3.98 -9.12
C ARG A 70 -21.28 3.08 -8.70
N CYS A 71 -21.06 1.78 -8.58
CA CYS A 71 -22.03 0.83 -8.06
C CYS A 71 -22.56 1.27 -6.69
N MET A 72 -21.67 1.63 -5.75
CA MET A 72 -22.07 2.11 -4.43
C MET A 72 -22.92 3.40 -4.52
N GLU A 73 -22.54 4.34 -5.39
CA GLU A 73 -23.31 5.57 -5.61
C GLU A 73 -24.71 5.30 -6.19
N HIS A 74 -24.83 4.45 -7.22
CA HIS A 74 -26.12 4.08 -7.81
C HIS A 74 -27.01 3.26 -6.86
N LEU A 75 -26.42 2.42 -6.01
CA LEU A 75 -27.12 1.58 -5.03
C LEU A 75 -27.44 2.32 -3.71
N ASN A 76 -27.20 3.62 -3.66
CA ASN A 76 -27.40 4.46 -2.48
C ASN A 76 -26.69 3.90 -1.23
N VAL A 77 -25.43 3.48 -1.43
CA VAL A 77 -24.48 3.08 -0.40
C VAL A 77 -23.51 4.23 -0.18
N THR A 78 -23.42 4.72 1.05
CA THR A 78 -22.59 5.88 1.37
C THR A 78 -21.12 5.53 1.42
N ALA A 79 -20.29 6.31 0.74
CA ALA A 79 -18.85 6.30 0.89
C ALA A 79 -18.47 7.01 2.22
N GLY A 80 -18.22 6.23 3.28
CA GLY A 80 -17.89 6.73 4.62
C GLY A 80 -16.49 7.34 4.72
N ASP A 81 -16.25 8.09 5.80
CA ASP A 81 -14.91 8.57 6.17
C ASP A 81 -14.23 7.53 7.07
N SER A 82 -13.02 7.11 6.72
CA SER A 82 -12.23 6.14 7.48
C SER A 82 -11.18 6.78 8.40
N ARG A 83 -10.97 8.10 8.28
CA ARG A 83 -9.96 8.87 9.05
C ARG A 83 -10.27 8.86 10.55
N ASP A 84 -9.27 9.14 11.37
CA ASP A 84 -9.47 9.27 12.82
C ASP A 84 -10.11 10.61 13.22
N GLU A 85 -10.36 10.80 14.52
CA GLU A 85 -11.12 11.94 15.06
C GLU A 85 -10.46 13.31 14.80
N ILE A 86 -9.15 13.30 14.49
CA ILE A 86 -8.35 14.47 14.12
C ILE A 86 -8.03 14.53 12.62
N GLY A 87 -8.49 13.56 11.84
CA GLY A 87 -8.41 13.59 10.37
C GLY A 87 -7.22 12.83 9.76
N ARG A 88 -6.46 12.04 10.53
CA ARG A 88 -5.35 11.25 9.97
C ARG A 88 -5.84 10.01 9.21
N GLY A 89 -5.10 9.61 8.19
CA GLY A 89 -5.42 8.43 7.38
C GLY A 89 -5.37 7.12 8.17
N ARG A 90 -6.12 6.11 7.72
CA ARG A 90 -6.08 4.75 8.29
C ARG A 90 -5.79 3.65 7.27
N MET A 91 -6.02 3.89 6.00
CA MET A 91 -5.88 2.91 4.91
C MET A 91 -5.12 3.61 3.81
N PHE A 92 -4.10 2.98 3.21
CA PHE A 92 -3.10 3.70 2.43
C PHE A 92 -2.80 3.02 1.08
N PRO A 93 -2.77 3.77 -0.04
CA PRO A 93 -2.59 3.21 -1.38
C PRO A 93 -1.11 2.94 -1.74
N PHE A 94 -0.17 3.26 -0.85
CA PHE A 94 1.26 2.99 -0.99
C PHE A 94 1.86 2.33 0.26
N VAL A 95 3.16 2.05 0.20
CA VAL A 95 3.96 1.48 1.31
C VAL A 95 4.03 2.46 2.50
N PRO A 96 4.33 1.99 3.72
CA PRO A 96 4.45 2.88 4.89
C PRO A 96 5.48 4.01 4.72
N GLU A 97 6.62 3.70 4.11
CA GLU A 97 7.72 4.66 3.87
C GLU A 97 7.25 5.91 3.10
N HIS A 98 6.42 5.69 2.08
CA HIS A 98 5.83 6.72 1.21
C HIS A 98 4.85 7.67 1.90
N HIS A 99 4.46 7.37 3.14
CA HIS A 99 3.58 8.23 3.94
C HIS A 99 4.31 8.78 5.17
N LEU A 100 5.13 7.96 5.83
CA LEU A 100 5.82 8.28 7.07
C LEU A 100 7.08 9.14 6.88
N ILE A 101 7.76 9.03 5.73
CA ILE A 101 8.91 9.88 5.42
C ILE A 101 8.40 11.08 4.61
N PRO A 102 8.56 12.33 5.09
CA PRO A 102 8.26 13.53 4.31
C PRO A 102 9.25 13.66 3.16
N ALA A 103 8.98 12.96 2.07
CA ALA A 103 9.77 13.04 0.86
C ALA A 103 9.51 14.38 0.17
N LYS A 104 10.51 14.89 -0.57
CA LYS A 104 10.38 16.08 -1.42
C LYS A 104 9.57 15.76 -2.70
N TRP A 105 8.39 15.17 -2.52
CA TRP A 105 7.50 14.82 -3.61
C TRP A 105 7.03 16.08 -4.32
N ASP A 106 7.04 16.03 -5.65
CA ASP A 106 6.38 17.04 -6.43
C ASP A 106 4.89 17.05 -6.06
N LYS A 107 4.39 18.18 -5.54
CA LYS A 107 2.96 18.33 -5.21
C LYS A 107 2.06 18.31 -6.45
N ASN A 108 2.64 18.33 -7.66
CA ASN A 108 1.94 18.05 -8.91
C ASN A 108 1.69 16.54 -9.15
N PHE A 109 2.32 15.65 -8.37
CA PHE A 109 2.09 14.20 -8.47
C PHE A 109 0.60 13.88 -8.32
N TRP A 110 0.08 13.01 -9.18
CA TRP A 110 -1.37 12.81 -9.39
C TRP A 110 -2.13 12.46 -8.10
N TYR A 111 -1.48 11.75 -7.17
CA TYR A 111 -2.03 11.36 -5.87
C TYR A 111 -2.62 12.55 -5.11
N TRP A 112 -1.86 13.66 -5.03
CA TRP A 112 -2.28 14.90 -4.34
C TRP A 112 -3.55 15.51 -4.91
N ASN A 113 -3.70 15.43 -6.23
CA ASN A 113 -4.89 15.91 -6.95
C ASN A 113 -6.09 14.96 -6.82
N TYR A 114 -5.84 13.68 -6.47
CA TYR A 114 -6.86 12.64 -6.39
C TYR A 114 -7.44 12.49 -4.97
N LEU A 115 -6.77 13.02 -3.94
CA LEU A 115 -7.25 13.03 -2.56
C LEU A 115 -8.68 13.60 -2.43
N PHE A 116 -9.55 12.88 -1.74
CA PHE A 116 -10.87 13.41 -1.35
C PHE A 116 -10.77 14.30 -0.10
N TYR A 117 -9.95 13.89 0.86
CA TYR A 117 -9.68 14.61 2.10
C TYR A 117 -8.26 15.16 2.07
N LYS A 118 -8.05 16.34 2.66
CA LYS A 118 -6.67 16.82 2.87
C LYS A 118 -6.00 15.91 3.91
N THR A 119 -4.72 15.66 3.68
CA THR A 119 -3.81 14.98 4.60
C THR A 119 -2.45 15.65 4.50
N ASP A 120 -1.72 15.65 5.60
CA ASP A 120 -0.31 16.00 5.63
C ASP A 120 0.55 14.74 5.40
N ASP A 121 1.85 14.94 5.17
CA ASP A 121 2.89 13.90 5.07
C ASP A 121 3.65 13.78 6.40
N GLY A 122 4.45 12.72 6.54
CA GLY A 122 5.31 12.53 7.71
C GLY A 122 4.60 11.79 8.83
N LEU A 123 5.07 11.95 10.07
CA LEU A 123 4.51 11.22 11.22
C LEU A 123 3.03 11.57 11.49
N ASP A 124 2.57 12.74 11.06
CA ASP A 124 1.17 13.18 11.20
C ASP A 124 0.23 12.70 10.06
N CYS A 125 0.73 12.05 8.99
CA CYS A 125 -0.13 11.50 7.93
C CYS A 125 -1.16 10.48 8.46
N CYS A 126 -0.78 9.80 9.54
CA CYS A 126 -1.19 8.43 9.75
C CYS A 126 -1.66 8.22 11.18
N SER A 127 -2.85 7.65 11.30
CA SER A 127 -3.45 7.32 12.59
C SER A 127 -2.63 6.26 13.30
N ASP A 128 -2.48 6.38 14.62
CA ASP A 128 -1.88 5.35 15.47
C ASP A 128 -2.69 4.04 15.42
N LEU A 129 -3.93 4.11 14.92
CA LEU A 129 -4.86 3.01 14.66
C LEU A 129 -5.03 2.73 13.14
N ALA A 130 -3.95 2.90 12.37
CA ALA A 130 -3.86 2.51 10.96
C ALA A 130 -4.23 1.02 10.74
N ILE A 131 -4.62 0.70 9.50
CA ILE A 131 -5.34 -0.54 9.14
C ILE A 131 -4.64 -1.27 8.00
N SER A 132 -4.23 -0.57 6.94
CA SER A 132 -3.67 -1.19 5.74
C SER A 132 -2.73 -0.25 5.00
N PHE A 133 -1.69 -0.83 4.41
CA PHE A 133 -0.77 -0.19 3.46
C PHE A 133 -0.65 -1.11 2.25
N HIS A 134 -0.55 -0.53 1.06
CA HIS A 134 -0.44 -1.28 -0.19
C HIS A 134 1.02 -1.48 -0.61
N TYR A 135 1.27 -2.34 -1.60
CA TYR A 135 2.62 -2.68 -2.10
C TYR A 135 3.63 -3.17 -1.04
N VAL A 136 3.18 -3.57 0.16
CA VAL A 136 4.05 -4.11 1.21
C VAL A 136 4.61 -5.46 0.76
N ALA A 137 5.92 -5.55 0.60
CA ALA A 137 6.60 -6.79 0.22
C ALA A 137 6.53 -7.85 1.36
N PRO A 138 6.56 -9.16 1.06
CA PRO A 138 6.38 -10.21 2.07
C PRO A 138 7.38 -10.15 3.24
N ASN A 139 8.64 -9.80 2.98
CA ASN A 139 9.65 -9.57 4.01
C ASN A 139 9.26 -8.41 4.95
N MET A 140 8.73 -7.31 4.41
CA MET A 140 8.27 -6.17 5.20
C MET A 140 7.00 -6.51 6.01
N MET A 141 6.16 -7.44 5.55
CA MET A 141 5.03 -7.94 6.36
C MET A 141 5.52 -8.62 7.65
N TYR A 142 6.58 -9.43 7.60
CA TYR A 142 7.17 -10.03 8.81
C TYR A 142 7.79 -8.98 9.75
N VAL A 143 8.42 -7.94 9.19
CA VAL A 143 8.97 -6.82 10.00
C VAL A 143 7.83 -6.07 10.70
N LEU A 144 6.76 -5.72 9.98
CA LEU A 144 5.59 -5.06 10.55
C LEU A 144 4.89 -5.95 11.61
N ASP A 145 4.73 -7.23 11.35
CA ASP A 145 4.16 -8.18 12.33
C ASP A 145 4.97 -8.22 13.62
N TYR A 146 6.30 -8.33 13.51
CA TYR A 146 7.20 -8.28 14.67
C TYR A 146 7.06 -6.94 15.43
N LEU A 147 7.14 -5.80 14.74
CA LEU A 147 7.08 -4.47 15.37
C LEU A 147 5.71 -4.17 15.99
N ILE A 148 4.62 -4.65 15.39
CA ILE A 148 3.24 -4.36 15.84
C ILE A 148 2.80 -5.34 16.94
N TYR A 149 3.04 -6.65 16.80
CA TYR A 149 2.45 -7.66 17.69
C TYR A 149 3.44 -8.28 18.68
N HIS A 150 4.73 -8.33 18.36
CA HIS A 150 5.73 -9.05 19.18
C HIS A 150 6.65 -8.12 19.98
N LEU A 151 7.09 -7.00 19.42
CA LEU A 151 7.93 -6.02 20.09
C LEU A 151 7.18 -5.37 21.25
N LYS A 152 7.82 -5.39 22.44
CA LYS A 152 7.32 -4.75 23.66
C LYS A 152 8.35 -3.73 24.14
N PRO A 153 8.27 -2.46 23.70
CA PRO A 153 9.16 -1.41 24.18
C PRO A 153 9.05 -1.28 25.70
N TYR A 154 10.19 -1.22 26.38
CA TYR A 154 10.23 -1.06 27.83
C TYR A 154 9.54 0.24 28.25
N GLY A 155 8.74 0.20 29.33
CA GLY A 155 7.98 1.35 29.84
C GLY A 155 6.66 1.66 29.12
N MET A 156 6.38 1.06 27.95
CA MET A 156 5.15 1.31 27.20
C MET A 156 4.05 0.29 27.54
N MET A 157 3.02 0.72 28.27
CA MET A 157 1.80 -0.07 28.48
C MET A 157 0.74 0.29 27.43
N ARG A 158 0.31 -0.70 26.64
CA ARG A 158 -0.84 -0.53 25.73
C ARG A 158 -2.15 -0.60 26.52
N SER A 159 -2.71 0.56 26.88
CA SER A 159 -4.10 0.66 27.30
C SER A 159 -5.02 0.45 26.09
N LEU A 160 -6.04 -0.41 26.22
CA LEU A 160 -7.12 -0.45 25.24
C LEU A 160 -7.97 0.81 25.38
N GLU A 161 -8.16 1.54 24.29
CA GLU A 161 -9.14 2.62 24.26
C GLU A 161 -10.55 2.09 24.54
N PRO A 162 -11.39 2.83 25.29
CA PRO A 162 -12.78 2.45 25.48
C PRO A 162 -13.51 2.42 24.14
N LEU A 163 -14.29 1.37 23.89
CA LEU A 163 -15.01 1.25 22.63
C LEU A 163 -16.08 2.35 22.50
N PRO A 164 -16.20 3.01 21.33
CA PRO A 164 -17.18 4.07 21.13
C PRO A 164 -18.61 3.54 21.19
N ALA A 165 -19.57 4.42 21.49
CA ALA A 165 -20.99 4.06 21.51
C ALA A 165 -21.46 3.55 20.13
N LYS A 166 -22.36 2.56 20.12
CA LYS A 166 -22.96 2.06 18.88
C LYS A 166 -23.98 3.03 18.32
N LEU A 167 -23.91 3.23 17.01
CA LEU A 167 -24.80 4.04 16.21
C LEU A 167 -26.06 3.26 15.82
N ALA A 168 -27.16 3.98 15.58
CA ALA A 168 -28.36 3.38 14.99
C ALA A 168 -28.16 3.06 13.50
N VAL A 169 -29.03 2.22 12.93
CA VAL A 169 -29.05 1.93 11.49
C VAL A 169 -29.22 3.22 10.70
N GLY A 170 -28.39 3.45 9.69
CA GLY A 170 -28.39 4.66 8.86
C GLY A 170 -27.60 5.85 9.44
N GLN A 171 -27.12 5.77 10.68
CA GLN A 171 -26.24 6.80 11.26
C GLN A 171 -24.76 6.54 10.92
N LEU A 172 -24.01 7.63 10.77
CA LEU A 172 -22.57 7.65 10.57
C LEU A 172 -21.93 8.57 11.62
N LEU A 173 -20.63 8.39 11.88
CA LEU A 173 -19.87 9.37 12.67
C LEU A 173 -19.81 10.72 11.93
N PRO A 174 -19.73 11.86 12.66
CA PRO A 174 -19.48 13.15 12.03
C PRO A 174 -18.13 13.16 11.33
N ALA A 175 -17.96 14.08 10.38
CA ALA A 175 -16.66 14.31 9.76
C ALA A 175 -15.62 14.70 10.84
N PRO A 176 -14.36 14.23 10.73
CA PRO A 176 -13.28 14.63 11.63
C PRO A 176 -13.14 16.15 11.72
N VAL A 177 -12.78 16.64 12.90
CA VAL A 177 -12.47 18.06 13.06
C VAL A 177 -11.02 18.26 12.63
N GLU A 178 -10.85 18.77 11.40
CA GLU A 178 -9.56 19.22 10.86
C GLU A 178 -9.01 20.38 11.71
N ARG A 179 -8.36 20.01 12.81
CA ARG A 179 -7.53 20.91 13.59
C ARG A 179 -6.16 20.93 12.89
N PRO A 180 -5.58 22.10 12.60
CA PRO A 180 -4.13 22.18 12.52
C PRO A 180 -3.64 21.64 13.86
N LEU A 181 -3.00 20.47 13.85
CA LEU A 181 -2.23 20.06 15.00
C LEU A 181 -1.23 21.19 15.23
N GLY A 182 -1.18 21.68 16.47
CA GLY A 182 -0.18 22.68 16.82
C GLY A 182 1.15 22.09 16.41
N SER A 183 1.90 22.79 15.54
CA SER A 183 3.23 22.35 15.15
C SER A 183 3.99 22.13 16.44
N ASN A 184 4.25 20.86 16.78
CA ASN A 184 5.28 20.56 17.75
C ASN A 184 6.53 21.17 17.12
N GLU A 185 7.12 22.19 17.76
CA GLU A 185 8.30 22.87 17.24
C GLU A 185 9.51 21.92 17.14
N ASP A 186 9.36 20.68 17.62
CA ASP A 186 10.23 19.51 17.39
C ASP A 186 10.25 19.01 15.92
N SER A 187 9.24 19.28 15.08
CA SER A 187 9.21 18.78 13.68
C SER A 187 10.14 19.56 12.73
N ALA A 188 10.83 20.59 13.23
CA ALA A 188 11.94 21.21 12.49
C ALA A 188 13.15 20.25 12.36
N ASP A 189 13.31 19.31 13.29
CA ASP A 189 14.50 18.45 13.42
C ASP A 189 14.15 16.94 13.55
N ASP A 190 13.13 16.46 12.83
CA ASP A 190 12.77 15.01 12.79
C ASP A 190 13.94 14.09 12.33
N MET A 191 15.01 14.66 11.75
CA MET A 191 16.27 13.96 11.45
C MET A 191 17.07 13.56 12.71
N ASP A 192 17.07 14.38 13.76
CA ASP A 192 17.78 14.09 15.03
C ASP A 192 17.14 12.93 15.80
N ARG A 193 15.89 12.56 15.45
CA ARG A 193 15.20 11.39 16.00
C ARG A 193 15.70 10.06 15.43
N LEU A 194 16.29 10.08 14.23
CA LEU A 194 16.86 8.90 13.57
C LEU A 194 18.38 8.81 13.76
N PHE A 195 19.06 9.94 13.93
CA PHE A 195 20.50 10.01 14.18
C PHE A 195 20.76 10.84 15.45
N PRO A 196 21.08 10.21 16.60
CA PRO A 196 21.44 10.97 17.80
C PRO A 196 22.79 11.65 17.58
N THR A 197 22.77 12.94 17.26
CA THR A 197 23.95 13.76 16.99
C THR A 197 24.75 14.04 18.28
N THR A 198 25.46 13.03 18.81
CA THR A 198 26.52 13.25 19.80
C THR A 198 27.76 13.77 19.09
N THR A 199 28.02 15.07 19.26
CA THR A 199 29.16 15.79 18.71
C THR A 199 30.52 15.20 19.10
N GLU A 200 31.35 14.92 18.10
CA GLU A 200 32.58 15.71 17.89
C GLU A 200 32.70 16.03 16.40
N LYS A 201 33.06 17.28 16.04
CA LYS A 201 33.43 17.63 14.67
C LYS A 201 34.86 17.14 14.42
N PRO A 202 35.11 16.26 13.44
CA PRO A 202 36.46 16.08 12.92
C PRO A 202 36.94 17.42 12.34
N LYS A 203 38.16 17.83 12.70
CA LYS A 203 38.86 18.90 11.99
C LYS A 203 39.12 18.42 10.57
N GLU A 204 38.77 19.23 9.56
CA GLU A 204 39.19 19.01 8.18
C GLU A 204 40.73 18.93 8.11
N PRO A 205 41.30 17.85 7.54
CA PRO A 205 42.63 17.88 6.94
C PRO A 205 42.53 18.42 5.52
N GLU A 206 43.50 19.24 5.12
CA GLU A 206 43.56 19.87 3.79
C GLU A 206 43.54 18.85 2.65
N GLU A 207 42.91 19.22 1.52
CA GLU A 207 42.89 18.44 0.30
C GLU A 207 44.31 18.08 -0.17
N LYS A 208 44.52 16.80 -0.49
CA LYS A 208 45.55 16.39 -1.44
C LYS A 208 44.90 15.53 -2.51
N GLU A 209 45.02 16.00 -3.75
CA GLU A 209 44.61 15.29 -4.94
C GLU A 209 45.29 13.91 -5.00
N VAL A 210 44.51 12.86 -5.23
CA VAL A 210 45.01 11.55 -5.63
C VAL A 210 44.59 11.31 -7.07
N GLU A 211 45.56 10.94 -7.90
CA GLU A 211 45.48 10.93 -9.36
C GLU A 211 44.48 9.88 -9.86
N SER A 212 43.75 10.19 -10.93
CA SER A 212 42.62 9.43 -11.48
C SER A 212 42.97 8.07 -12.14
N LYS A 213 44.04 7.41 -11.70
CA LYS A 213 44.52 6.10 -12.22
C LYS A 213 44.36 4.94 -11.23
N GLU A 214 43.97 5.20 -9.98
CA GLU A 214 43.70 4.12 -9.02
C GLU A 214 42.26 3.60 -9.14
N ILE A 215 41.29 4.44 -9.52
CA ILE A 215 39.88 4.05 -9.69
C ILE A 215 39.70 3.05 -10.85
N GLU A 216 40.33 3.30 -12.00
CA GLU A 216 40.28 2.40 -13.18
C GLU A 216 40.84 0.99 -12.89
N ARG A 217 41.72 0.85 -11.88
CA ARG A 217 42.31 -0.44 -11.47
C ARG A 217 41.47 -1.26 -10.50
N GLU A 218 40.47 -0.68 -9.86
CA GLU A 218 39.56 -1.42 -8.98
C GLU A 218 38.33 -1.93 -9.75
N GLU A 219 37.84 -1.17 -10.76
CA GLU A 219 36.74 -1.61 -11.63
C GLU A 219 37.12 -2.85 -12.47
N GLU A 220 38.35 -2.90 -13.02
CA GLU A 220 38.86 -4.11 -13.72
C GLU A 220 39.01 -5.34 -12.81
N LYS A 221 39.11 -5.18 -11.49
CA LYS A 221 39.16 -6.32 -10.55
C LYS A 221 37.78 -6.88 -10.26
N GLN A 222 36.78 -6.01 -10.05
CA GLN A 222 35.41 -6.45 -9.76
C GLN A 222 34.74 -7.12 -10.97
N SER A 223 35.03 -6.70 -12.20
CA SER A 223 34.53 -7.40 -13.40
C SER A 223 35.07 -8.83 -13.51
N ASN A 224 36.39 -9.00 -13.35
CA ASN A 224 37.04 -10.32 -13.45
C ASN A 224 36.65 -11.32 -12.34
N GLU A 225 36.39 -10.85 -11.11
CA GLU A 225 35.87 -11.73 -10.04
C GLU A 225 34.42 -12.18 -10.30
N THR A 226 33.65 -11.42 -11.08
CA THR A 226 32.25 -11.76 -11.39
C THR A 226 32.14 -12.80 -12.51
N GLU A 227 32.99 -12.74 -13.54
CA GLU A 227 33.03 -13.78 -14.60
C GLU A 227 33.56 -15.13 -14.08
N ALA A 228 34.54 -15.12 -13.17
CA ALA A 228 35.10 -16.35 -12.60
C ALA A 228 34.13 -17.16 -11.72
N ALA A 229 33.03 -16.55 -11.27
CA ALA A 229 32.04 -17.23 -10.43
C ALA A 229 31.02 -18.06 -11.24
N ASP A 230 30.71 -17.66 -12.48
CA ASP A 230 29.65 -18.28 -13.30
C ASP A 230 30.10 -19.60 -13.96
N ASP A 231 31.40 -19.72 -14.29
CA ASP A 231 32.00 -20.92 -14.93
C ASP A 231 32.18 -22.11 -13.96
N SER A 232 31.79 -21.97 -12.69
CA SER A 232 32.02 -22.97 -11.63
C SER A 232 30.83 -23.91 -11.33
N ARG A 233 29.75 -23.86 -12.14
CA ARG A 233 28.48 -24.56 -11.83
C ARG A 233 28.02 -25.65 -12.80
N THR A 234 28.86 -26.07 -13.75
CA THR A 234 28.50 -27.11 -14.74
C THR A 234 29.56 -28.20 -14.94
N THR A 235 29.84 -28.99 -13.90
CA THR A 235 30.21 -30.41 -14.02
C THR A 235 29.77 -31.16 -12.76
N ASP A 236 29.00 -32.24 -12.91
CA ASP A 236 29.31 -33.58 -12.37
C ASP A 236 28.11 -34.55 -12.56
N ASP A 237 28.35 -35.53 -13.44
CA ASP A 237 27.77 -36.87 -13.58
C ASP A 237 26.27 -37.16 -13.36
N ASP A 238 25.61 -37.55 -14.46
CA ASP A 238 24.50 -38.52 -14.45
C ASP A 238 24.92 -39.80 -15.20
N SER A 239 24.78 -40.95 -14.55
CA SER A 239 24.87 -42.27 -15.18
C SER A 239 23.95 -43.28 -14.48
N GLY A 240 22.83 -43.64 -15.14
CA GLY A 240 21.82 -44.55 -14.57
C GLY A 240 20.76 -45.01 -15.56
N HIS A 241 20.94 -46.23 -16.08
CA HIS A 241 20.18 -46.85 -17.18
C HIS A 241 18.74 -47.32 -16.83
N THR A 242 17.94 -47.56 -17.90
CA THR A 242 16.58 -48.16 -18.03
C THR A 242 15.37 -47.31 -17.57
N ASP A 243 14.17 -47.37 -18.19
CA ASP A 243 13.70 -47.90 -19.50
C ASP A 243 12.32 -47.30 -19.89
N GLY A 244 11.87 -47.44 -21.16
CA GLY A 244 10.45 -47.21 -21.53
C GLY A 244 10.12 -46.78 -22.97
N GLU A 245 9.57 -47.72 -23.77
CA GLU A 245 8.88 -47.52 -25.07
C GLU A 245 7.66 -46.55 -24.99
N THR A 246 7.06 -45.97 -26.05
CA THR A 246 7.01 -46.27 -27.50
C THR A 246 6.57 -45.04 -28.35
N ASN A 247 6.97 -45.04 -29.64
CA ASN A 247 6.33 -44.47 -30.85
C ASN A 247 5.34 -43.27 -30.79
N LYS A 248 5.58 -42.28 -31.68
CA LYS A 248 4.50 -41.57 -32.37
C LYS A 248 4.80 -41.29 -33.84
N ASP A 249 3.79 -41.51 -34.67
CA ASP A 249 3.94 -41.61 -36.11
C ASP A 249 3.69 -40.29 -36.87
N SER A 250 4.36 -40.27 -38.01
CA SER A 250 4.50 -39.36 -39.14
C SER A 250 3.34 -38.47 -39.67
N LYS A 251 3.78 -37.52 -40.53
CA LYS A 251 3.09 -36.79 -41.63
C LYS A 251 2.10 -35.67 -41.28
N SER A 252 1.90 -34.62 -42.08
CA SER A 252 2.67 -33.82 -43.07
C SER A 252 1.66 -33.21 -44.07
N LYS A 253 1.93 -32.00 -44.54
CA LYS A 253 1.32 -31.33 -45.72
C LYS A 253 -0.15 -30.89 -45.60
N GLU A 254 -0.65 -29.92 -46.37
CA GLU A 254 -0.15 -28.77 -47.17
C GLU A 254 -1.38 -28.23 -47.93
N THR A 255 -1.34 -27.01 -48.48
CA THR A 255 -2.32 -26.42 -49.43
C THR A 255 -3.71 -26.01 -48.88
N SER A 256 -4.48 -25.10 -49.51
CA SER A 256 -4.17 -23.86 -50.25
C SER A 256 -5.47 -23.11 -50.57
N ARG A 257 -5.44 -21.77 -50.50
CA ARG A 257 -6.31 -20.79 -51.20
C ARG A 257 -7.85 -20.88 -51.14
N ARG A 258 -8.42 -19.79 -50.62
CA ARG A 258 -9.50 -18.94 -51.20
C ARG A 258 -10.72 -19.63 -51.85
N HIS A 259 -11.90 -19.28 -51.33
CA HIS A 259 -12.60 -18.15 -51.95
C HIS A 259 -13.22 -17.21 -50.92
#